data_AF-A0A7W1AZU8-F1
#
_entry.id   AF-A0A7W1AZU8-F1
#
_cell.length_a   1.000
_cell.length_b   1.000
_cell.length_c   1.000
_cell.angle_alpha   90.00
_cell.angle_beta   90.00
_cell.angle_gamma   90.00
#
_symmetry.space_group_name_H-M   'P 1'
#
loop_
_entity.id
_entity.type
_entity.pdbx_description
1 polymer ?
#
loop_
_entity_poly.entity_id
_entity_poly.type
_entity_poly.pdbx_seq_one_letter_code
_entity_poly.pdbx_strand_id
1 'polypeptide(L)' 'MSTVLLLRHGRTAANVGGILAGWTPGVGLDEIG' A
#
# COMPACT_ATOMS: atom_id res chain seq x y z
N MET A 1 -0.38 20.03 22.95
CA MET A 1 0.56 18.99 22.47
C MET A 1 0.03 18.45 21.15
N SER A 2 0.87 18.25 20.15
CA SER A 2 0.48 17.68 18.86
C SER A 2 1.14 16.32 18.64
N THR A 3 0.34 15.34 18.23
CA THR A 3 0.83 14.00 17.87
C THR A 3 0.67 13.81 16.36
N VAL A 4 1.73 13.33 15.70
CA VAL A 4 1.72 12.98 14.27
C VAL A 4 1.90 11.48 14.14
N LEU A 5 1.03 10.85 13.34
CA LEU A 5 1.12 9.43 12.99
C LEU A 5 1.30 9.30 11.48
N LEU A 6 2.36 8.60 11.08
CA LEU A 6 2.62 8.27 9.69
C LEU A 6 2.49 6.75 9.52
N LEU A 7 1.63 6.34 8.59
CA LEU A 7 1.38 4.95 8.29
C LEU A 7 1.51 4.75 6.78
N ARG A 8 2.03 3.59 6.38
CA ARG A 8 1.96 3.14 5.00
C ARG A 8 0.55 2.57 4.73
N HIS A 9 0.14 2.60 3.48
CA HIS A 9 -1.02 1.82 3.02
C HIS A 9 -0.84 0.31 3.33
N GLY A 10 -1.96 -0.42 3.40
CA GLY A 10 -1.97 -1.88 3.58
C GLY A 10 -1.32 -2.63 2.41
N ARG A 11 -1.10 -3.94 2.57
CA ARG A 11 -0.43 -4.74 1.53
C ARG A 11 -1.27 -4.82 0.26
N THR A 12 -0.60 -4.76 -0.89
CA THR A 12 -1.21 -4.92 -2.21
C THR A 12 -0.58 -6.12 -2.92
N ALA A 13 -1.29 -6.69 -3.90
CA ALA A 13 -0.73 -7.75 -4.75
C ALA A 13 0.60 -7.33 -5.42
N ALA A 14 0.76 -6.05 -5.77
CA ALA A 14 2.01 -5.52 -6.31
C ALA A 14 3.19 -5.62 -5.33
N ASN A 15 2.95 -5.49 -4.01
CA ASN A 15 4.00 -5.64 -3.01
C ASN A 15 4.48 -7.09 -2.89
N VAL A 16 3.55 -8.05 -2.95
CA VAL A 16 3.88 -9.48 -2.91
C VAL A 16 4.56 -9.93 -4.21
N GLY A 17 4.10 -9.42 -5.36
CA GLY A 17 4.66 -9.74 -6.67
C GLY A 17 6.00 -9.06 -6.99
N GLY A 18 6.53 -8.19 -6.11
CA GLY A 18 7.75 -7.43 -6.38
C GLY A 18 7.62 -6.42 -7.52
N ILE A 19 6.40 -5.93 -7.78
CA ILE A 19 6.09 -5.01 -8.88
C ILE A 19 6.09 -3.57 -8.36
N LEU A 20 6.71 -2.67 -9.12
CA LEU A 20 6.62 -1.23 -8.87
C LEU A 20 5.23 -0.71 -9.26
N ALA A 21 4.38 -0.45 -8.27
CA ALA A 21 3.00 0.01 -8.51
C ALA A 21 2.90 1.41 -9.12
N GLY A 22 3.72 2.37 -8.68
CA GLY A 22 3.66 3.75 -9.19
C GLY A 22 2.24 4.34 -9.12
N TRP A 23 1.73 4.80 -10.27
CA TRP A 23 0.38 5.33 -10.45
C TRP A 23 -0.53 4.37 -11.23
N THR A 24 -0.22 3.07 -11.19
CA THR A 24 -0.93 2.05 -11.98
C THR A 24 -2.41 1.96 -11.54
N PRO A 25 -3.38 2.13 -12.45
CA PRO A 25 -4.80 1.99 -12.12
C PRO A 25 -5.14 0.58 -11.63
N GLY A 26 -6.06 0.49 -10.66
CA GLY A 26 -6.56 -0.80 -10.16
C GLY A 26 -5.67 -1.50 -9.14
N VAL A 27 -4.56 -0.89 -8.69
CA VAL A 27 -3.76 -1.43 -7.57
C VAL A 27 -4.49 -1.14 -6.26
N GLY A 28 -5.19 -2.16 -5.75
CA GLY A 28 -5.86 -2.15 -4.45
C GLY A 28 -5.16 -3.01 -3.40
N LEU A 29 -5.71 -3.00 -2.20
CA LEU A 29 -5.32 -3.89 -1.11
C LEU A 29 -5.63 -5.35 -1.46
N ASP A 30 -4.81 -6.27 -0.97
CA ASP A 30 -5.07 -7.72 -1.05
C ASP A 30 -5.77 -8.25 0.20
N GLU A 31 -6.07 -9.54 0.27
CA GLU A 31 -6.82 -10.14 1.39
C GLU A 31 -6.19 -9.93 2.78
N ILE A 32 -4.89 -9.66 2.88
CA ILE A 32 -4.20 -9.35 4.15
C ILE A 32 -4.18 -7.84 4.44
N GLY A 33 -4.20 -7.02 3.38
CA GLY A 33 -4.03 -5.58 3.44
C GLY A 33 -5.32 -4.82 3.65
#